data_AF-A0A9W3WYN7-F1
#
_entry.id   AF-A0A9W3WYN7-F1
#
_cell.length_a   1.000
_cell.length_b   1.000
_cell.length_c   1.000
_cell.angle_alpha   90.00
_cell.angle_beta   90.00
_cell.angle_gamma   90.00
#
_symmetry.space_group_name_H-M   'P 1'
#
loop_
_entity.id
_entity.type
_entity.pdbx_description
1 polymer ?
#
loop_
_entity_poly.entity_id
_entity_poly.type
_entity_poly.pdbx_seq_one_letter_code
_entity_poly.pdbx_strand_id
1 'polypeptide(L)'
;MKKNPYNFNEIPTELKNLPQWVLWRKENTKGKVTKIPYQANGEMAQANNRRTWSTFATAVKFYLEGNYDGIGFVFSRQDNYVGIDLDKCVVDGKTNTLATEIMIY
;
A
#
# COMPACT_ATOMS: atom_id res chain seq x y z
N MET A 1 13.30 -17.49 -1.74
CA MET A 1 11.95 -16.89 -1.83
C MET A 1 11.80 -15.90 -0.68
N LYS A 2 11.26 -14.70 -0.94
CA LYS A 2 11.05 -13.70 0.11
C LYS A 2 10.06 -14.26 1.15
N LYS A 3 10.42 -14.25 2.44
CA LYS A 3 9.48 -14.61 3.51
C LYS A 3 8.39 -13.54 3.52
N ASN A 4 7.18 -13.91 3.12
CA ASN A 4 6.05 -12.98 3.06
C ASN A 4 5.29 -13.01 4.39
N PRO A 5 5.32 -11.94 5.20
CA PRO A 5 4.55 -11.88 6.44
C PRO A 5 3.07 -11.55 6.21
N TYR A 6 2.66 -11.21 4.99
CA TYR A 6 1.32 -10.69 4.69
C TYR A 6 0.37 -11.78 4.21
N ASN A 7 -0.81 -11.88 4.83
CA ASN A 7 -1.93 -12.66 4.32
C ASN A 7 -2.74 -11.85 3.30
N PHE A 8 -2.38 -11.97 2.02
CA PHE A 8 -3.07 -11.26 0.95
C PHE A 8 -4.54 -11.67 0.75
N ASN A 9 -4.98 -12.79 1.33
CA ASN A 9 -6.38 -13.20 1.26
C ASN A 9 -7.31 -12.31 2.09
N GLU A 10 -6.80 -11.68 3.16
CA GLU A 10 -7.59 -10.79 4.03
C GLU A 10 -7.89 -9.41 3.42
N ILE A 11 -7.23 -9.05 2.33
CA ILE A 11 -7.54 -7.81 1.61
C ILE A 11 -8.93 -7.93 0.97
N PRO A 12 -9.84 -6.95 1.15
CA PRO A 12 -11.18 -6.97 0.56
C PRO A 12 -11.18 -7.19 -0.95
N THR A 13 -12.11 -8.02 -1.42
CA THR A 13 -12.25 -8.35 -2.86
C THR A 13 -12.52 -7.12 -3.72
N GLU A 14 -13.28 -6.15 -3.19
CA GLU A 14 -13.57 -4.89 -3.88
C GLU A 14 -12.32 -4.08 -4.22
N LEU A 15 -11.32 -4.04 -3.33
CA LEU A 15 -10.05 -3.37 -3.58
C LEU A 15 -9.17 -4.18 -4.55
N LYS A 16 -9.19 -5.52 -4.44
CA LYS A 16 -8.45 -6.41 -5.35
C LYS A 16 -8.90 -6.26 -6.81
N ASN A 17 -10.19 -5.98 -7.01
CA ASN A 17 -10.79 -5.82 -8.34
C ASN A 17 -10.41 -4.50 -9.04
N LEU A 18 -9.85 -3.53 -8.32
CA LEU A 18 -9.45 -2.24 -8.89
C LEU A 18 -7.99 -2.27 -9.38
N PRO A 19 -7.70 -1.75 -10.59
CA PRO A 19 -6.34 -1.69 -11.13
C PRO A 19 -5.56 -0.49 -10.57
N GLN A 20 -5.46 -0.39 -9.25
CA GLN A 20 -4.88 0.75 -8.53
C GLN A 20 -3.74 0.32 -7.60
N TRP A 21 -3.05 -0.76 -7.95
CA TRP A 21 -1.99 -1.33 -7.15
C TRP A 21 -0.61 -0.94 -7.67
N VAL A 22 0.26 -0.56 -6.74
CA VAL A 22 1.67 -0.24 -6.97
C VAL A 22 2.55 -1.07 -6.06
N LEU A 23 3.83 -1.17 -6.40
CA LEU A 23 4.87 -1.67 -5.51
C LEU A 23 5.46 -0.49 -4.74
N TRP A 24 6.20 -0.71 -3.65
CA TRP A 24 7.01 0.36 -3.05
C TRP A 24 8.31 -0.15 -2.45
N ARG A 25 9.30 0.75 -2.34
CA ARG A 25 10.59 0.54 -1.66
C ARG A 25 10.86 1.63 -0.64
N LYS A 26 11.55 1.29 0.45
CA LYS A 26 12.14 2.26 1.37
C LYS A 26 13.43 2.79 0.76
N GLU A 27 13.47 4.10 0.55
CA GLU A 27 14.66 4.77 0.02
C GLU A 27 14.99 6.01 0.84
N ASN A 28 16.28 6.29 0.99
CA ASN A 28 16.76 7.51 1.63
C ASN A 28 16.72 8.66 0.62
N THR A 29 15.78 9.58 0.80
CA THR A 29 15.65 10.79 -0.01
C THR A 29 15.90 12.00 0.89
N LYS A 30 16.92 12.80 0.56
CA LYS A 30 17.27 14.02 1.31
C LYS A 30 17.42 13.79 2.83
N GLY A 31 18.02 12.66 3.21
CA GLY A 31 18.24 12.30 4.63
C GLY A 31 17.01 11.73 5.35
N LYS A 32 15.89 11.50 4.67
CA LYS A 32 14.69 10.88 5.22
C LYS A 32 14.39 9.56 4.50
N VAL A 33 14.08 8.51 5.26
CA VAL A 33 13.55 7.26 4.70
C VAL A 33 12.12 7.52 4.23
N THR A 34 11.87 7.32 2.93
CA THR A 34 10.56 7.50 2.29
C THR A 34 10.13 6.22 1.56
N LYS A 35 8.83 6.02 1.41
CA LYS A 35 8.26 4.89 0.65
C LYS A 35 8.02 5.37 -0.78
N ILE A 36 8.89 4.99 -1.71
CA ILE A 36 8.80 5.38 -3.12
C ILE A 36 7.95 4.34 -3.87
N PRO A 37 6.88 4.75 -4.58
CA PRO A 37 6.03 3.83 -5.33
C PRO A 37 6.66 3.45 -6.69
N TYR A 38 6.47 2.20 -7.08
CA TYR A 38 7.01 1.60 -8.29
C TYR A 38 5.94 0.85 -9.09
N GLN A 39 6.14 0.84 -10.40
CA GLN A 39 5.38 0.07 -11.36
C GLN A 39 5.93 -1.37 -11.44
N ALA A 40 5.16 -2.27 -12.05
CA ALA A 40 5.59 -3.65 -12.29
C ALA A 40 6.82 -3.78 -13.20
N ASN A 41 7.02 -2.81 -14.11
CA ASN A 41 8.17 -2.76 -15.02
C ASN A 41 9.47 -2.25 -14.34
N GLY A 42 9.41 -1.86 -13.06
CA GLY A 42 10.55 -1.33 -12.30
C GLY A 42 10.75 0.18 -12.36
N GLU A 43 9.94 0.92 -13.13
CA GLU A 43 9.94 2.39 -13.12
C GLU A 43 9.15 2.94 -11.93
N MET A 44 9.34 4.22 -11.59
CA MET A 44 8.55 4.87 -10.54
C MET A 44 7.08 5.01 -10.97
N ALA A 45 6.17 4.72 -10.05
CA ALA A 45 4.75 4.94 -10.23
C ALA A 45 4.35 6.35 -9.78
N GLN A 46 3.29 6.90 -10.36
CA GLN A 46 2.79 8.24 -10.05
C GLN A 46 1.37 8.16 -9.50
N ALA A 47 1.13 8.73 -8.32
CA ALA A 47 -0.16 8.69 -7.63
C ALA A 47 -1.30 9.42 -8.37
N ASN A 48 -0.99 10.22 -9.40
CA ASN A 48 -1.96 10.95 -10.22
C ASN A 48 -2.08 10.39 -11.65
N ASN A 49 -1.38 9.31 -12.00
CA ASN A 49 -1.40 8.72 -13.34
C ASN A 49 -1.75 7.24 -13.30
N ARG A 50 -3.02 6.93 -13.62
CA ARG A 50 -3.57 5.56 -13.65
C ARG A 50 -2.78 4.58 -14.52
N ARG A 51 -2.08 5.08 -15.56
CA ARG A 51 -1.27 4.24 -16.46
C ARG A 51 -0.05 3.62 -15.78
N THR A 52 0.37 4.20 -14.65
CA THR A 52 1.50 3.70 -13.87
C THR A 52 1.07 2.73 -12.76
N TRP A 53 -0.21 2.39 -12.68
CA TRP A 53 -0.71 1.43 -11.70
C TRP A 53 -0.94 0.08 -12.36
N SER A 54 -1.16 -0.94 -11.53
CA SER A 54 -1.31 -2.31 -11.98
C SER A 54 -2.47 -3.01 -11.27
N THR A 55 -2.77 -4.23 -11.72
CA THR A 55 -3.74 -5.09 -11.03
C THR A 55 -3.14 -5.63 -9.73
N PHE A 56 -4.00 -6.04 -8.79
CA PHE A 56 -3.57 -6.70 -7.55
C PHE A 56 -2.67 -7.91 -7.81
N ALA A 57 -3.08 -8.78 -8.75
CA ALA A 57 -2.33 -9.99 -9.10
C ALA A 57 -0.93 -9.65 -9.63
N THR A 58 -0.81 -8.62 -10.48
CA THR A 58 0.47 -8.14 -10.99
C THR A 58 1.35 -7.62 -9.84
N ALA A 59 0.82 -6.75 -8.97
CA ALA A 59 1.58 -6.20 -7.85
C ALA A 59 2.07 -7.30 -6.89
N VAL A 60 1.22 -8.27 -6.53
CA VAL A 60 1.60 -9.39 -5.67
C VAL A 60 2.68 -10.26 -6.31
N LYS A 61 2.54 -10.59 -7.59
CA LYS A 61 3.55 -11.38 -8.32
C LYS A 61 4.93 -10.71 -8.24
N PHE A 62 5.01 -9.44 -8.65
CA PHE A 62 6.28 -8.71 -8.66
C PHE A 62 6.83 -8.42 -7.27
N TYR A 63 5.97 -8.29 -6.25
CA TYR A 63 6.40 -8.19 -4.86
C TYR A 63 7.06 -9.49 -4.35
N LEU A 64 6.53 -10.65 -4.73
CA LEU A 64 7.05 -11.96 -4.30
C LEU A 64 8.34 -12.36 -5.03
N GLU A 65 8.44 -12.00 -6.32
CA GLU A 65 9.58 -12.32 -7.19
C GLU A 65 10.69 -11.26 -7.14
N GLY A 66 10.34 -10.00 -6.89
CA GLY A 66 11.23 -8.86 -6.97
C GLY A 66 11.77 -8.34 -5.64
N ASN A 67 12.62 -7.32 -5.72
CA ASN A 67 13.19 -6.63 -4.56
C ASN A 67 12.35 -5.42 -4.17
N TYR A 68 11.09 -5.61 -3.78
CA TYR A 68 10.20 -4.53 -3.31
C TYR A 68 9.90 -4.72 -1.83
N ASP A 69 9.66 -3.65 -1.08
CA ASP A 69 9.36 -3.74 0.36
C ASP A 69 7.89 -4.02 0.64
N GLY A 70 6.98 -3.67 -0.28
CA GLY A 70 5.56 -3.95 -0.17
C GLY A 70 4.75 -3.63 -1.41
N ILE A 71 3.44 -3.85 -1.32
CA ILE A 71 2.43 -3.35 -2.25
C ILE A 71 1.71 -2.14 -1.63
N GLY A 72 1.13 -1.29 -2.46
CA GLY A 72 0.32 -0.15 -2.06
C GLY A 72 -0.91 0.00 -2.95
N PHE A 73 -1.95 0.63 -2.42
CA PHE A 73 -3.16 0.98 -3.14
C PHE A 73 -3.20 2.50 -3.32
N VAL A 74 -3.54 2.96 -4.53
CA VAL A 74 -3.67 4.39 -4.84
C VAL A 74 -5.14 4.78 -4.80
N PHE A 75 -5.48 5.76 -3.99
CA PHE A 75 -6.82 6.35 -3.96
C PHE A 75 -7.02 7.26 -5.17
N SER A 76 -8.16 7.10 -5.85
CA SER A 76 -8.55 7.88 -7.01
C SER A 76 -9.78 8.73 -6.73
N ARG A 77 -9.89 9.87 -7.42
CA ARG A 77 -11.09 10.73 -7.37
C ARG A 77 -12.36 10.07 -7.93
N GLN A 78 -12.20 8.92 -8.60
CA GLN A 78 -13.29 8.12 -9.15
C GLN A 78 -13.77 7.04 -8.18
N ASP A 79 -13.11 6.91 -7.02
CA ASP A 79 -13.45 5.91 -6.02
C ASP A 79 -14.41 6.48 -4.98
N ASN A 80 -15.12 5.59 -4.30
CA ASN A 80 -15.92 5.92 -3.11
C ASN A 80 -15.17 5.62 -1.80
N TYR A 81 -13.82 5.57 -1.85
CA TYR A 81 -12.97 5.25 -0.70
C TYR A 81 -12.25 6.49 -0.18
N VAL A 82 -12.08 6.55 1.14
CA VAL A 82 -11.22 7.52 1.82
C VAL A 82 -10.13 6.76 2.57
N GLY A 83 -8.91 7.31 2.58
CA GLY A 83 -7.80 6.82 3.39
C GLY A 83 -7.66 7.65 4.65
N ILE A 84 -7.68 7.01 5.82
CA ILE A 84 -7.38 7.62 7.11
C ILE A 84 -6.10 6.95 7.63
N ASP A 85 -5.07 7.76 7.90
CA ASP A 85 -3.81 7.29 8.48
C ASP A 85 -3.68 7.77 9.92
N LEU A 86 -3.46 6.83 10.85
CA LEU A 86 -3.39 7.09 12.28
C LEU A 86 -1.98 6.79 12.77
N ASP A 87 -1.12 7.81 12.73
CA ASP A 87 0.27 7.67 13.14
C ASP A 87 0.40 7.49 14.66
N LYS A 88 1.29 6.57 15.06
CA LYS A 88 1.66 6.31 16.47
C LYS A 88 0.46 6.01 17.38
N CYS A 89 -0.58 5.38 16.82
CA CYS A 89 -1.84 5.17 17.52
C CYS A 89 -1.93 3.85 18.30
N VAL A 90 -0.90 3.01 18.24
CA VAL A 90 -0.81 1.75 18.99
C VAL A 90 0.29 1.87 20.04
N VAL A 91 -0.06 1.62 21.31
CA VAL A 91 0.85 1.61 22.47
C VAL A 91 0.63 0.30 23.21
N ASP A 92 1.69 -0.49 23.40
CA ASP A 92 1.66 -1.81 24.07
C ASP A 92 0.59 -2.76 23.53
N GLY A 93 0.42 -2.77 22.20
CA GLY A 93 -0.55 -3.63 21.51
C GLY A 93 -2.00 -3.17 21.61
N LYS A 94 -2.27 -2.01 22.21
CA LYS A 94 -3.61 -1.41 22.31
C LYS A 94 -3.68 -0.11 21.51
N THR A 95 -4.82 0.14 20.88
CA THR A 95 -5.08 1.43 20.25
C THR A 95 -5.29 2.51 21.31
N ASN A 96 -4.82 3.73 21.04
CA ASN A 96 -5.15 4.88 21.87
C ASN A 96 -6.63 5.25 21.74
N THR A 97 -7.11 6.15 22.61
CA THR A 97 -8.53 6.54 22.64
C THR A 97 -9.01 7.08 21.29
N LEU A 98 -8.25 8.00 20.67
CA LEU A 98 -8.61 8.59 19.39
C LEU A 98 -8.78 7.55 18.28
N ALA A 99 -7.85 6.61 18.15
CA ALA A 99 -7.94 5.57 17.14
C ALA A 99 -9.10 4.60 17.39
N THR A 100 -9.36 4.31 18.67
CA THR A 100 -10.49 3.45 19.04
C THR A 100 -11.82 4.13 18.68
N GLU A 101 -11.96 5.42 18.97
CA GLU A 101 -13.15 6.19 18.62
C GLU A 101 -13.36 6.29 17.10
N ILE A 102 -12.30 6.48 16.33
CA ILE A 102 -12.40 6.53 14.86
C ILE A 102 -12.80 5.17 14.26
N MET A 103 -12.35 4.05 14.82
CA MET A 103 -12.62 2.71 14.28
C MET A 103 -14.04 2.18 14.56
N ILE A 104 -14.76 2.76 15.51
CA ILE A 104 -16.13 2.32 15.87
C ILE A 104 -17.23 3.06 15.09
N TYR A 105 -16.86 3.99 14.20
CA TYR A 105 -17.74 4.62 13.21
C TYR A 105 -17.63 3.91 11.86
#